data_AF-U6CPJ3-F1
#
_entry.id   AF-U6CPJ3-F1
#
_cell.length_a   1.000
_cell.length_b   1.000
_cell.length_c   1.000
_cell.angle_alpha   90.00
_cell.angle_beta   90.00
_cell.angle_gamma   90.00
#
_symmetry.space_group_name_H-M   'P 1'
#
loop_
_entity.id
_entity.type
_entity.pdbx_description
1 polymer ?
#
loop_
_entity_poly.entity_id
_entity_poly.type
_entity_poly.pdbx_seq_one_letter_code
_entity_poly.pdbx_strand_id
1 'polypeptide(L)'
;MEQLARLVSTGQGSRRGPRGLRHHSCSVVGPFAVLFGGETLTRARDTICNDLYVYDTRKSPSLWFHFPSADHGLKRVGHRTCLWNDQLYLVGGFGEDGRTPRPQVCVLDLFI
;
A
#
# COMPACT_ATOMS: atom_id res chain seq x y z
N MET A 1 -9.35 -8.78 -8.21
CA MET A 1 -9.20 -7.69 -9.24
C MET A 1 -10.31 -6.64 -9.18
N GLU A 2 -11.59 -7.05 -9.12
CA GLU A 2 -12.76 -6.16 -9.15
C GLU A 2 -12.77 -5.11 -8.03
N GLN A 3 -12.31 -5.48 -6.84
CA GLN A 3 -12.19 -4.57 -5.69
C GLN A 3 -11.32 -3.34 -5.99
N LEU A 4 -10.14 -3.54 -6.59
CA LEU A 4 -9.24 -2.44 -6.96
C LEU A 4 -9.83 -1.58 -8.07
N ALA A 5 -10.46 -2.21 -9.07
CA ALA A 5 -11.12 -1.48 -10.15
C ALA A 5 -12.23 -0.57 -9.62
N ARG A 6 -13.01 -1.06 -8.64
CA ARG A 6 -14.02 -0.25 -7.95
C ARG A 6 -13.36 0.84 -7.11
N LEU A 7 -12.34 0.50 -6.29
CA LEU A 7 -11.63 1.43 -5.43
C LEU A 7 -11.11 2.65 -6.19
N VAL A 8 -10.41 2.45 -7.32
CA VAL A 8 -9.87 3.57 -8.13
C VAL A 8 -10.96 4.36 -8.87
N SER A 9 -12.18 3.83 -8.96
CA SER A 9 -13.35 4.51 -9.54
C SER A 9 -14.17 5.33 -8.55
N THR A 10 -14.02 5.10 -7.24
CA THR A 10 -14.80 5.77 -6.18
C THR A 10 -14.56 7.28 -6.07
N GLY A 11 -13.44 7.77 -6.60
CA GLY A 11 -13.01 9.16 -6.43
C GLY A 11 -12.45 9.49 -5.03
N GLN A 12 -12.41 8.54 -4.09
CA GLN A 12 -11.87 8.75 -2.74
C GLN A 12 -10.33 8.87 -2.73
N GLY A 13 -9.66 8.31 -3.73
CA GLY A 13 -8.20 8.34 -3.86
C GLY A 13 -7.70 9.64 -4.49
N SER A 14 -6.70 10.27 -3.86
CA SER A 14 -6.01 11.41 -4.46
C SER A 14 -5.15 10.98 -5.65
N ARG A 15 -5.14 11.74 -6.75
CA ARG A 15 -4.37 11.41 -7.97
C ARG A 15 -2.90 11.77 -7.85
N ARG A 16 -2.16 11.00 -7.04
CA ARG A 16 -0.72 11.19 -6.83
C ARG A 16 -0.01 9.86 -6.60
N GLY A 17 1.22 9.76 -7.11
CA GLY A 17 2.13 8.67 -6.79
C GLY A 17 2.97 8.96 -5.53
N PRO A 18 3.77 7.99 -5.06
CA PRO A 18 4.68 8.20 -3.94
C PRO A 18 5.78 9.21 -4.29
N ARG A 19 6.13 10.11 -3.36
CA ARG A 19 7.18 11.14 -3.56
C ARG A 19 8.61 10.66 -3.26
N GLY A 20 8.77 9.37 -2.94
CA GLY A 20 10.02 8.76 -2.48
C GLY A 20 9.72 7.78 -1.35
N LEU A 21 9.82 6.49 -1.64
CA LEU A 21 9.36 5.42 -0.75
C LEU A 21 10.31 4.23 -0.84
N ARG A 22 10.92 3.83 0.28
CA ARG A 22 11.78 2.64 0.37
C ARG A 22 11.16 1.56 1.21
N HIS A 23 11.61 0.32 1.03
CA HIS A 23 11.17 -0.86 1.81
C HIS A 23 9.65 -1.08 1.85
N HIS A 24 8.93 -0.54 0.88
CA HIS A 24 7.53 -0.86 0.62
C HIS A 24 7.43 -2.25 -0.02
N SER A 25 6.24 -2.81 -0.02
CA SER A 25 5.94 -3.97 -0.87
C SER A 25 5.24 -3.51 -2.14
N CYS A 26 5.42 -4.26 -3.24
CA CYS A 26 4.71 -4.04 -4.49
C CYS A 26 4.16 -5.39 -4.97
N SER A 27 2.84 -5.45 -5.19
CA SER A 27 2.14 -6.61 -5.73
C SER A 27 1.42 -6.23 -7.01
N VAL A 28 1.47 -7.09 -8.03
CA VAL A 28 0.69 -6.93 -9.26
C VAL A 28 -0.65 -7.64 -9.08
N VAL A 29 -1.74 -6.92 -9.31
CA VAL A 29 -3.11 -7.45 -9.23
C VAL A 29 -3.84 -7.09 -10.52
N GLY A 30 -3.82 -8.00 -11.50
CA GLY A 30 -4.36 -7.71 -12.83
C GLY A 30 -3.63 -6.52 -13.49
N PRO A 31 -4.34 -5.46 -13.93
CA PRO A 31 -3.70 -4.29 -14.55
C PRO A 31 -3.18 -3.26 -13.52
N PHE A 32 -3.17 -3.60 -12.24
CA PHE A 32 -2.76 -2.69 -11.17
C PHE A 32 -1.41 -3.09 -10.57
N ALA A 33 -0.52 -2.12 -10.36
CA ALA A 33 0.58 -2.27 -9.41
C ALA A 33 0.16 -1.64 -8.08
N VAL A 34 0.21 -2.42 -7.01
CA VAL A 34 -0.26 -2.03 -5.67
C VAL A 34 0.94 -1.94 -4.74
N LEU A 35 1.25 -0.72 -4.30
CA LEU A 35 2.29 -0.47 -3.32
C LEU A 35 1.65 -0.26 -1.96
N PHE A 36 2.22 -0.88 -0.93
CA PHE A 36 1.74 -0.72 0.44
C PHE A 36 2.89 -0.43 1.41
N GLY A 37 2.64 0.51 2.32
CA GLY A 37 3.50 0.87 3.43
C GLY A 37 4.92 1.25 3.02
N GLY A 38 5.88 0.96 3.88
CA GLY A 38 7.29 1.32 3.69
C GLY A 38 7.66 2.57 4.49
N GLU A 39 8.72 3.22 4.05
CA GLU A 39 9.28 4.40 4.72
C GLU A 39 9.45 5.54 3.72
N THR A 40 8.83 6.67 4.05
CA THR A 40 8.94 7.92 3.29
C THR A 40 10.31 8.55 3.53
N LEU A 41 10.90 9.13 2.48
CA LEU A 41 12.22 9.77 2.56
C LEU A 41 12.13 11.24 3.01
N THR A 42 11.25 11.53 3.96
CA THR A 42 11.07 12.89 4.49
C THR A 42 11.94 13.12 5.73
N ARG A 43 12.16 14.38 6.12
CA ARG A 43 12.84 14.72 7.39
C ARG A 43 11.92 14.63 8.62
N ALA A 44 10.71 14.09 8.47
CA ALA A 44 9.78 13.93 9.57
C ALA A 44 10.26 12.85 10.56
N ARG A 45 9.76 12.88 11.79
CA ARG A 45 10.02 11.81 12.77
C ARG A 45 9.22 10.54 12.48
N ASP A 46 8.04 10.70 11.88
CA ASP A 46 7.12 9.63 11.51
C ASP A 46 7.26 9.34 10.01
N THR A 47 8.24 8.50 9.67
CA THR A 47 8.56 8.18 8.27
C THR A 47 7.92 6.89 7.80
N ILE A 48 7.56 5.97 8.71
CA ILE A 48 6.96 4.68 8.39
C ILE A 48 5.46 4.86 8.17
N CYS A 49 4.98 4.41 7.02
CA CYS A 49 3.57 4.55 6.65
C CYS A 49 2.90 3.21 6.38
N ASN A 50 1.60 3.29 6.22
CA ASN A 50 0.64 2.26 5.79
C ASN A 50 -0.14 2.77 4.56
N ASP A 51 0.42 3.72 3.82
CA ASP A 51 -0.23 4.28 2.63
C ASP A 51 -0.39 3.19 1.57
N LEU A 52 -1.54 3.22 0.89
CA LEU A 52 -1.81 2.40 -0.28
C LEU A 52 -1.69 3.27 -1.53
N TYR A 53 -0.81 2.88 -2.44
CA TYR A 53 -0.73 3.47 -3.78
C TYR A 53 -1.12 2.43 -4.82
N VAL A 54 -1.97 2.84 -5.76
CA VAL A 54 -2.41 1.99 -6.87
C VAL A 54 -2.03 2.67 -8.17
N TYR A 55 -1.24 2.00 -8.99
CA TYR A 55 -0.93 2.40 -10.36
C TYR A 55 -1.84 1.65 -11.31
N ASP A 56 -2.70 2.37 -12.02
CA ASP A 56 -3.64 1.84 -13.01
C ASP A 56 -3.07 1.95 -14.42
N THR A 57 -2.78 0.79 -15.03
CA THR A 57 -2.20 0.70 -16.37
C THR A 57 -3.24 0.61 -17.49
N ARG A 58 -4.54 0.63 -17.18
CA ARG A 58 -5.62 0.47 -18.18
C ARG A 58 -5.76 1.67 -19.13
N LYS A 59 -5.24 2.83 -18.75
CA LYS A 59 -5.33 4.08 -19.53
C LYS A 59 -3.94 4.56 -19.92
N SER A 60 -3.86 5.32 -21.01
CA SER A 60 -2.67 6.06 -21.41
C SER A 60 -3.00 7.56 -21.42
N PRO A 61 -2.35 8.39 -20.57
CA PRO A 61 -1.32 8.02 -19.60
C PRO A 61 -1.89 7.23 -18.41
N SER A 62 -1.08 6.32 -17.87
CA SER A 62 -1.41 5.56 -16.65
C SER A 62 -1.58 6.51 -15.47
N LEU A 63 -2.44 6.13 -14.52
CA LEU A 63 -2.82 6.98 -13.39
C LEU A 63 -2.36 6.39 -12.06
N TRP A 64 -1.88 7.27 -11.19
CA TRP A 64 -1.64 6.93 -9.78
C TRP A 64 -2.82 7.35 -8.92
N PHE A 65 -3.14 6.50 -7.96
CA PHE A 65 -4.10 6.76 -6.89
C PHE A 65 -3.43 6.52 -5.55
N HIS A 66 -3.67 7.41 -4.60
CA HIS A 66 -3.15 7.33 -3.25
C HIS A 66 -4.29 7.38 -2.24
N PHE A 67 -4.27 6.40 -1.34
CA PHE A 67 -5.22 6.20 -0.27
C PHE A 67 -4.47 6.13 1.07
N PRO A 68 -4.56 7.16 1.92
CA PRO A 68 -3.99 7.11 3.26
C PRO A 68 -4.81 6.18 4.15
N SER A 69 -4.17 5.57 5.16
CA SER A 69 -4.86 4.75 6.15
C SER A 69 -4.68 5.33 7.55
N ALA A 70 -5.78 5.49 8.28
CA ALA A 70 -5.76 5.95 9.67
C ALA A 70 -5.38 4.83 10.67
N ASP A 71 -5.31 3.58 10.23
CA ASP A 71 -4.97 2.46 11.11
C ASP A 71 -3.44 2.34 11.31
N HIS A 72 -2.93 2.98 12.36
CA HIS A 72 -1.52 2.93 12.76
C HIS A 72 -1.02 1.49 13.00
N GLY A 73 -1.90 0.55 13.36
CA GLY A 73 -1.55 -0.86 13.53
C GLY A 73 -1.05 -1.53 12.25
N LEU A 74 -1.34 -0.94 11.09
CA LEU A 74 -0.89 -1.43 9.79
C LEU A 74 0.40 -0.78 9.29
N LYS A 75 0.96 0.22 9.98
CA LYS A 75 2.24 0.83 9.60
C LYS A 75 3.35 -0.19 9.64
N ARG A 76 4.12 -0.26 8.55
CA ARG A 76 5.18 -1.25 8.44
C ARG A 76 6.22 -0.97 7.38
N VAL A 77 7.44 -1.43 7.63
CA VAL A 77 8.60 -1.33 6.74
C VAL A 77 9.26 -2.69 6.55
N GLY A 78 9.81 -2.95 5.36
CA GLY A 78 10.54 -4.20 5.08
C GLY A 78 9.67 -5.46 5.05
N HIS A 79 8.36 -5.28 4.83
CA HIS A 79 7.35 -6.34 4.77
C HIS A 79 7.15 -6.84 3.33
N ARG A 80 6.28 -7.84 3.16
CA ARG A 80 5.80 -8.30 1.86
C ARG A 80 4.27 -8.27 1.79
N THR A 81 3.76 -7.97 0.61
CA THR A 81 2.39 -8.30 0.23
C THR A 81 2.41 -9.50 -0.70
N CYS A 82 1.43 -10.40 -0.59
CA CYS A 82 1.23 -11.46 -1.56
C CYS A 82 -0.25 -11.57 -1.92
N LEU A 83 -0.52 -11.74 -3.21
CA LEU A 83 -1.87 -11.96 -3.72
C LEU A 83 -2.20 -13.45 -3.64
N TRP A 84 -3.27 -13.80 -2.95
CA TRP A 84 -3.80 -15.17 -2.93
C TRP A 84 -5.32 -15.13 -2.82
N ASN A 85 -6.03 -15.89 -3.68
CA ASN A 85 -7.49 -15.95 -3.74
C ASN A 85 -8.14 -14.55 -3.74
N ASP A 86 -7.65 -13.67 -4.64
CA ASP A 86 -8.09 -12.28 -4.80
C ASP A 86 -7.92 -11.37 -3.57
N GLN A 87 -7.17 -11.81 -2.56
CA GLN A 87 -6.87 -11.04 -1.35
C GLN A 87 -5.37 -10.73 -1.27
N LEU A 88 -5.05 -9.50 -0.85
CA LEU A 88 -3.68 -9.11 -0.56
C LEU A 88 -3.37 -9.41 0.90
N TYR A 89 -2.54 -10.41 1.12
CA TYR A 89 -2.01 -10.74 2.42
C TYR A 89 -0.78 -9.91 2.71
N LEU A 90 -0.58 -9.65 3.98
CA LEU A 90 0.44 -8.77 4.48
C LEU A 90 1.23 -9.45 5.56
N VAL A 91 2.51 -9.66 5.28
CA VAL A 91 3.34 -10.60 6.03
C VAL A 91 4.64 -9.93 6.46
N GLY A 92 4.92 -10.03 7.76
CA GLY A 92 6.20 -9.66 8.35
C GLY A 92 6.49 -8.15 8.33
N GLY A 93 7.79 -7.85 8.35
CA GLY A 93 8.32 -6.49 8.48
C GLY A 93 8.36 -5.99 9.92
N PHE A 94 8.67 -4.71 10.06
CA PHE A 94 8.77 -4.00 11.34
C PHE A 94 7.68 -2.93 11.43
N GLY A 95 7.17 -2.66 12.63
CA GLY A 95 6.09 -1.71 12.88
C GLY A 95 6.49 -0.23 12.71
N GLU A 96 5.64 0.66 13.21
CA GLU A 96 5.82 2.13 13.18
C GLU A 96 7.14 2.61 13.81
N ASP A 97 7.68 1.87 14.78
CA ASP A 97 8.97 2.18 15.42
C ASP A 97 10.19 1.75 14.59
N GLY A 98 9.98 1.03 13.47
CA GLY A 98 11.01 0.48 12.61
C GLY A 98 11.87 -0.60 13.27
N ARG A 99 11.46 -1.12 14.43
CA ARG A 99 12.27 -2.00 15.28
C ARG A 99 11.52 -3.24 15.75
N THR A 100 10.23 -3.11 16.05
CA THR A 100 9.41 -4.21 16.54
C THR A 100 8.97 -5.08 15.38
N PRO A 101 9.42 -6.35 15.29
CA PRO A 101 8.96 -7.27 14.26
C PRO A 101 7.45 -7.49 14.37
N ARG A 102 6.77 -7.56 13.23
CA ARG A 102 5.33 -7.85 13.16
C ARG A 102 5.12 -9.32 12.80
N PRO A 103 4.76 -10.20 13.76
CA PRO A 103 4.53 -11.61 13.48
C PRO A 103 3.16 -11.87 12.85
N GLN A 104 2.27 -10.88 12.89
CA GLN A 104 0.90 -11.00 12.41
C GLN A 104 0.84 -11.07 10.88
N VAL A 105 -0.03 -11.94 10.38
CA VAL A 105 -0.47 -11.93 8.99
C VAL A 105 -1.84 -11.26 8.94
N CYS A 106 -1.97 -10.23 8.12
CA CYS A 106 -3.23 -9.48 7.94
C CYS A 106 -3.69 -9.61 6.49
N VAL A 107 -5.00 -9.54 6.26
CA VAL A 107 -5.55 -9.25 4.93
C VAL A 107 -5.69 -7.73 4.82
N LEU A 108 -5.20 -7.16 3.72
CA LEU A 108 -5.48 -5.76 3.38
C LEU A 108 -6.88 -5.67 2.82
N ASP A 109 -7.79 -5.11 3.62
CA ASP A 109 -9.10 -4.75 3.14
C ASP A 109 -8.99 -3.52 2.24
N LEU A 110 -9.39 -3.68 0.97
CA LEU A 110 -9.34 -2.64 -0.05
C LEU A 110 -10.69 -1.91 -0.18
N PHE A 111 -11.66 -2.22 0.68
CA PHE A 111 -12.89 -1.46 0.85
C PHE A 111 -12.61 -0.36 1.87
N ILE A 112 -12.32 0.84 1.37
CA ILE A 112 -12.25 2.06 2.17
C ILE A 112 -13.65 2.64 2.30
#